data_AF-A0AAU6G294-F1
#
_entry.id   AF-A0AAU6G294-F1
#
_cell.length_a   1.000
_cell.length_b   1.000
_cell.length_c   1.000
_cell.angle_alpha   90.00
_cell.angle_beta   90.00
_cell.angle_gamma   90.00
#
_symmetry.space_group_name_H-M   'P 1'
#
loop_
_entity.id
_entity.type
_entity.pdbx_description
1 polymer ?
#
loop_
_entity_poly.entity_id
_entity_poly.type
_entity_poly.pdbx_seq_one_letter_code
_entity_poly.pdbx_strand_id
1 'polypeptide(L)'
;MVPKKQAARVLTQDQLEQAVVNEHDLPGLIVTKIGVGTDGLGDGVVKAFPDRDTHPGTCGPVSGAVDGGSSHTPVGSVLRIARSKGSTVMLYLVSYQEEDAARVIDELRASLRTCKAFTAGPMKVAYQDVRATDEPSLGGEGLSSLSSRPICSPGTGRSTT
;
A
#
# COMPACT_ATOMS: atom_id res chain seq x y z
N MET A 1 21.81 -1.05 -25.85
CA MET A 1 20.45 -1.63 -25.91
C MET A 1 19.57 -0.81 -24.99
N VAL A 2 18.66 0.00 -25.54
CA VAL A 2 17.73 0.79 -24.72
C VAL A 2 16.57 -0.15 -24.33
N PRO A 3 16.25 -0.33 -23.04
CA PRO A 3 15.08 -1.13 -22.68
C PRO A 3 13.84 -0.46 -23.27
N LYS A 4 13.05 -1.22 -24.04
CA LYS A 4 11.75 -0.77 -24.54
C LYS A 4 10.91 -0.37 -23.33
N LYS A 5 10.49 0.90 -23.28
CA LYS A 5 9.45 1.41 -22.38
C LYS A 5 8.22 0.52 -22.63
N GLN A 6 7.97 -0.48 -21.77
CA GLN A 6 6.73 -1.24 -21.84
C GLN A 6 5.62 -0.23 -21.59
N ALA A 7 4.75 -0.02 -22.57
CA ALA A 7 3.55 0.75 -22.37
C ALA A 7 2.83 0.20 -21.14
N ALA A 8 2.42 1.08 -20.23
CA ALA A 8 1.73 0.70 -19.01
C ALA A 8 0.45 -0.04 -19.40
N ARG A 9 0.49 -1.37 -19.31
CA ARG A 9 -0.65 -2.22 -19.65
C ARG A 9 -1.37 -2.56 -18.35
N VAL A 10 -2.69 -2.32 -18.35
CA VAL A 10 -3.60 -2.76 -17.31
C VAL A 10 -3.44 -4.28 -17.13
N LEU A 11 -3.09 -4.72 -15.92
CA LEU A 11 -2.87 -6.11 -15.59
C LEU A 11 -4.16 -6.71 -15.04
N THR A 12 -4.54 -7.86 -15.60
CA THR A 12 -5.63 -8.67 -15.04
C THR A 12 -5.24 -9.30 -13.70
N GLN A 13 -6.21 -9.78 -12.94
CA GLN A 13 -5.97 -10.46 -11.65
C GLN A 13 -4.92 -11.58 -11.77
N ASP A 14 -5.07 -12.49 -12.74
CA ASP A 14 -4.13 -13.60 -12.95
C ASP A 14 -2.71 -13.12 -13.28
N GLN A 15 -2.60 -12.04 -14.04
CA GLN A 15 -1.30 -11.44 -14.38
C GLN A 15 -0.64 -10.79 -13.16
N LEU A 16 -1.43 -10.20 -12.26
CA LEU A 16 -0.91 -9.67 -11.00
C LEU A 16 -0.42 -10.80 -10.10
N GLU A 17 -1.11 -11.93 -10.04
CA GLU A 17 -0.67 -13.09 -9.27
C GLU A 17 0.64 -13.70 -9.79
N GLN A 18 0.88 -13.62 -11.10
CA GLN A 18 2.15 -14.04 -11.69
C GLN A 18 3.27 -13.02 -11.47
N ALA A 19 2.94 -11.74 -11.39
CA ALA A 19 3.91 -10.65 -11.24
C ALA A 19 4.27 -10.35 -9.78
N VAL A 20 3.50 -10.84 -8.82
CA VAL A 20 3.70 -10.52 -7.41
C VAL A 20 4.97 -11.18 -6.85
N VAL A 21 5.66 -10.41 -6.00
CA VAL A 21 6.83 -10.84 -5.25
C VAL A 21 6.51 -12.09 -4.41
N ASN A 22 7.39 -13.08 -4.46
CA ASN A 22 7.28 -14.33 -3.71
C ASN A 22 8.58 -14.66 -2.97
N GLU A 23 8.65 -15.83 -2.35
CA GLU A 23 9.82 -16.25 -1.54
C GLU A 23 11.12 -16.33 -2.34
N HIS A 24 11.06 -16.62 -3.64
CA HIS A 24 12.23 -16.63 -4.50
C HIS A 24 12.84 -15.24 -4.68
N ASP A 25 12.01 -14.21 -4.69
CA ASP A 25 12.42 -12.81 -4.85
C ASP A 25 12.94 -12.21 -3.53
N LEU A 26 12.57 -12.81 -2.40
CA LEU A 26 12.86 -12.32 -1.05
C LEU A 26 13.54 -13.40 -0.20
N PRO A 27 14.80 -13.75 -0.49
CA PRO A 27 15.51 -14.80 0.23
C PRO A 27 15.63 -14.48 1.73
N GLY A 28 15.22 -15.44 2.57
CA GLY A 28 15.20 -15.30 4.02
C GLY A 28 13.90 -14.75 4.61
N LEU A 29 12.90 -14.44 3.76
CA LEU A 29 11.54 -14.09 4.15
C LEU A 29 10.58 -15.21 3.81
N ILE A 30 9.63 -15.47 4.70
CA ILE A 30 8.49 -16.34 4.43
C ILE A 30 7.38 -15.48 3.86
N VAL A 31 6.99 -15.72 2.61
CA VAL A 31 6.00 -14.93 1.89
C VAL A 31 4.72 -15.74 1.76
N THR A 32 3.67 -15.28 2.42
CA THR A 32 2.37 -15.95 2.45
C THR A 32 1.30 -15.08 1.81
N LYS A 33 0.29 -15.72 1.23
CA LYS A 33 -0.99 -15.07 0.90
C LYS A 33 -1.69 -14.64 2.21
N ILE A 34 -2.65 -13.70 2.15
CA ILE A 34 -3.41 -13.33 3.36
C ILE A 34 -4.13 -14.55 3.92
N GLY A 35 -4.02 -14.68 5.25
CA GLY A 35 -4.57 -15.74 6.07
C GLY A 35 -3.51 -16.80 6.31
N VAL A 36 -3.14 -16.99 7.58
CA VAL A 36 -2.22 -18.06 7.96
C VAL A 36 -2.90 -19.38 7.60
N GLY A 37 -2.40 -20.07 6.58
CA GLY A 37 -2.95 -21.34 6.14
C GLY A 37 -4.19 -21.27 5.24
N THR A 38 -4.43 -20.17 4.51
CA THR A 38 -5.55 -20.10 3.55
C THR A 38 -5.11 -19.73 2.14
N ASP A 39 -5.38 -20.61 1.17
CA ASP A 39 -5.20 -20.41 -0.27
C ASP A 39 -6.22 -19.43 -0.90
N GLY A 40 -6.48 -18.24 -0.33
CA GLY A 40 -7.39 -17.35 -1.07
C GLY A 40 -7.98 -16.07 -0.47
N LEU A 41 -7.56 -15.56 0.70
CA LEU A 41 -8.21 -14.35 1.24
C LEU A 41 -7.51 -13.01 0.89
N GLY A 42 -6.49 -13.03 0.03
CA GLY A 42 -5.73 -11.84 -0.38
C GLY A 42 -5.57 -11.65 -1.88
N ASP A 43 -6.23 -12.50 -2.67
CA ASP A 43 -6.20 -12.52 -4.13
C ASP A 43 -7.60 -12.14 -4.61
N GLY A 44 -7.79 -10.86 -4.90
CA GLY A 44 -9.08 -10.35 -5.35
C GLY A 44 -9.04 -8.85 -5.50
N VAL A 45 -9.96 -8.31 -6.30
CA VAL A 45 -10.08 -6.87 -6.53
C VAL A 45 -10.52 -6.19 -5.24
N VAL A 46 -9.63 -5.42 -4.61
CA VAL A 46 -9.96 -4.58 -3.45
C VAL A 46 -10.94 -3.52 -3.90
N LYS A 47 -11.87 -3.13 -3.03
CA LYS A 47 -12.72 -1.98 -3.31
C LYS A 47 -11.92 -0.70 -3.16
N ALA A 48 -12.30 0.33 -3.91
CA ALA A 48 -11.82 1.68 -3.68
C ALA A 48 -11.98 2.05 -2.20
N PHE A 49 -10.91 2.61 -1.62
CA PHE A 49 -10.91 3.10 -0.25
C PHE A 49 -11.41 4.53 -0.23
N PRO A 50 -12.58 4.80 0.37
CA PRO A 50 -13.08 6.16 0.43
C PRO A 50 -12.23 6.99 1.40
N ASP A 51 -11.75 8.15 0.96
CA ASP A 51 -10.91 9.08 1.76
C ASP A 51 -11.60 9.63 3.02
N ARG A 52 -12.91 9.37 3.18
CA ARG A 52 -13.76 9.93 4.24
C ARG A 52 -13.35 9.52 5.65
N ASP A 53 -12.56 8.46 5.79
CA ASP A 53 -12.10 7.95 7.08
C ASP A 53 -10.68 8.44 7.43
N THR A 54 -10.14 9.41 6.68
CA THR A 54 -8.81 10.01 6.90
C THR A 54 -8.91 11.47 7.36
N HIS A 55 -8.15 11.86 8.39
CA HIS A 55 -8.08 13.24 8.85
C HIS A 55 -6.62 13.73 9.01
N PRO A 56 -6.23 14.87 8.39
CA PRO A 56 -7.04 15.68 7.48
C PRO A 56 -7.31 14.92 6.16
N GLY A 57 -8.44 15.18 5.51
CA GLY A 57 -8.83 14.47 4.29
C GLY A 57 -7.85 14.65 3.12
N THR A 58 -7.02 15.71 3.15
CA THR A 58 -5.91 15.90 2.20
C THR A 58 -4.84 14.81 2.27
N CYS A 59 -4.81 14.02 3.34
CA CYS A 59 -3.95 12.84 3.48
C CYS A 59 -4.59 11.55 2.95
N GLY A 60 -5.81 11.60 2.39
CA GLY A 60 -6.52 10.45 1.83
C GLY A 60 -5.66 9.60 0.89
N PRO A 61 -4.97 10.17 -0.11
CA PRO A 61 -4.09 9.41 -1.00
C PRO A 61 -2.95 8.68 -0.28
N VAL A 62 -2.36 9.30 0.76
CA VAL A 62 -1.32 8.66 1.59
C VAL A 62 -1.91 7.53 2.41
N SER A 63 -3.08 7.75 3.02
CA SER A 63 -3.79 6.73 3.78
C SER A 63 -4.16 5.52 2.92
N GLY A 64 -4.72 5.77 1.73
CA GLY A 64 -5.03 4.72 0.76
C GLY A 64 -3.78 3.92 0.39
N ALA A 65 -2.65 4.58 0.16
CA ALA A 65 -1.40 3.90 -0.14
C ALA A 65 -0.89 3.02 1.02
N VAL A 66 -1.03 3.46 2.29
CA VAL A 66 -0.70 2.63 3.46
C VAL A 66 -1.57 1.36 3.51
N ASP A 67 -2.85 1.50 3.20
CA ASP A 67 -3.82 0.39 3.18
C ASP A 67 -3.79 -0.41 1.86
N GLY A 68 -2.88 -0.08 0.95
CA GLY A 68 -2.64 -0.84 -0.27
C GLY A 68 -3.60 -0.56 -1.41
N GLY A 69 -4.14 0.66 -1.52
CA GLY A 69 -5.05 1.06 -2.59
C GLY A 69 -5.16 2.57 -2.79
N SER A 70 -6.31 3.02 -3.27
CA SER A 70 -6.64 4.43 -3.50
C SER A 70 -8.17 4.63 -3.51
N SER A 71 -8.62 5.87 -3.73
CA SER A 71 -10.03 6.20 -3.95
C SER A 71 -10.55 5.84 -5.35
N HIS A 72 -9.69 5.41 -6.26
CA HIS A 72 -10.06 4.93 -7.60
C HIS A 72 -10.37 3.44 -7.59
N THR A 73 -11.20 2.98 -8.53
CA THR A 73 -11.58 1.57 -8.61
C THR A 73 -10.49 0.75 -9.31
N PRO A 74 -9.85 -0.21 -8.64
CA PRO A 74 -8.86 -1.06 -9.29
C PRO A 74 -9.52 -2.11 -10.18
N VAL A 75 -8.76 -2.57 -11.18
CA VAL A 75 -9.15 -3.70 -12.04
C VAL A 75 -8.69 -5.05 -11.48
N GLY A 76 -7.75 -5.02 -10.54
CA GLY A 76 -7.05 -6.18 -10.00
C GLY A 76 -6.19 -5.80 -8.81
N SER A 77 -6.04 -6.70 -7.84
CA SER A 77 -5.12 -6.48 -6.74
C SER A 77 -4.69 -7.76 -6.05
N VAL A 78 -3.51 -7.71 -5.45
CA VAL A 78 -2.88 -8.81 -4.74
C VAL A 78 -2.23 -8.27 -3.48
N LEU A 79 -2.40 -8.96 -2.36
CA LEU A 79 -1.66 -8.70 -1.12
C LEU A 79 -0.84 -9.94 -0.71
N ARG A 80 0.42 -9.74 -0.36
CA ARG A 80 1.31 -10.71 0.26
C ARG A 80 1.78 -10.25 1.63
N ILE A 81 1.97 -11.20 2.54
CA ILE A 81 2.55 -10.96 3.86
C ILE A 81 3.93 -11.62 3.87
N ALA A 82 4.97 -10.81 3.94
CA ALA A 82 6.34 -11.25 4.13
C ALA A 82 6.70 -11.18 5.63
N ARG A 83 7.21 -12.29 6.19
CA ARG A 83 7.62 -12.36 7.60
C ARG A 83 9.10 -12.68 7.73
N SER A 84 9.77 -11.98 8.64
CA SER A 84 11.11 -12.31 9.16
C SER A 84 11.05 -12.49 10.69
N LYS A 85 12.17 -12.90 11.31
CA LYS A 85 12.29 -12.96 12.77
C LYS A 85 12.03 -11.59 13.40
N GLY A 86 10.80 -11.35 13.82
CA GLY A 86 10.35 -10.15 14.52
C GLY A 86 9.76 -9.04 13.65
N SER A 87 9.65 -9.21 12.33
CA SER A 87 9.04 -8.20 11.45
C SER A 87 8.03 -8.83 10.49
N THR A 88 6.93 -8.11 10.24
CA THR A 88 5.92 -8.46 9.25
C THR A 88 5.73 -7.28 8.32
N VAL A 89 5.78 -7.53 7.02
CA VAL A 89 5.58 -6.53 5.96
C VAL A 89 4.41 -6.98 5.10
N MET A 90 3.54 -6.04 4.77
CA MET A 90 2.45 -6.23 3.81
C MET A 90 2.89 -5.65 2.46
N LEU A 91 2.75 -6.43 1.40
CA LEU A 91 3.13 -6.07 0.04
C LEU A 91 1.87 -6.06 -0.83
N TYR A 92 1.48 -4.89 -1.31
CA TYR A 92 0.31 -4.71 -2.16
C TYR A 92 0.75 -4.47 -3.60
N LEU A 93 0.09 -5.15 -4.53
CA LEU A 93 0.17 -4.87 -5.95
C LEU A 93 -1.24 -4.61 -6.47
N VAL A 94 -1.49 -3.44 -7.04
CA VAL A 94 -2.81 -3.01 -7.50
C VAL A 94 -2.71 -2.53 -8.93
N SER A 95 -3.66 -2.94 -9.77
CA SER A 95 -3.79 -2.45 -11.14
C SER A 95 -5.03 -1.58 -11.28
N TYR A 96 -4.89 -0.49 -12.00
CA TYR A 96 -5.96 0.45 -12.33
C TYR A 96 -6.06 0.59 -13.85
N GLN A 97 -7.16 1.19 -14.32
CA GLN A 97 -7.20 1.69 -15.70
C GLN A 97 -6.10 2.74 -15.91
N GLU A 98 -5.59 2.86 -17.14
CA GLU A 98 -4.41 3.69 -17.44
C GLU A 98 -4.54 5.14 -16.94
N GLU A 99 -5.70 5.76 -17.19
CA GLU A 99 -5.96 7.12 -16.72
C GLU A 99 -6.02 7.23 -15.19
N ASP A 100 -6.62 6.25 -14.53
CA ASP A 100 -6.71 6.21 -13.06
C ASP A 100 -5.34 5.93 -12.43
N ALA A 101 -4.52 5.09 -13.06
CA ALA A 101 -3.17 4.81 -12.59
C ALA A 101 -2.32 6.08 -12.54
N ALA A 102 -2.40 6.93 -13.58
CA ALA A 102 -1.72 8.21 -13.59
C ALA A 102 -2.25 9.15 -12.48
N ARG A 103 -3.58 9.22 -12.32
CA ARG A 103 -4.23 10.02 -11.26
C ARG A 103 -3.80 9.59 -9.86
N VAL A 104 -3.82 8.30 -9.57
CA VAL A 104 -3.42 7.73 -8.27
C VAL A 104 -2.01 8.14 -7.89
N ILE A 105 -1.07 8.05 -8.83
CA ILE A 105 0.34 8.39 -8.58
C ILE A 105 0.52 9.91 -8.38
N ASP A 106 -0.14 10.73 -9.19
CA ASP A 106 -0.04 12.18 -9.08
C ASP A 106 -0.67 12.70 -7.78
N GLU A 107 -1.83 12.17 -7.40
CA GLU A 107 -2.51 12.48 -6.14
C GLU A 107 -1.66 12.07 -4.93
N LEU A 108 -1.07 10.88 -4.96
CA LEU A 108 -0.16 10.41 -3.91
C LEU A 108 1.07 11.33 -3.79
N ARG A 109 1.73 11.66 -4.91
CA ARG A 109 2.90 12.56 -4.91
C ARG A 109 2.53 13.94 -4.40
N ALA A 110 1.38 14.48 -4.80
CA ALA A 110 0.89 15.76 -4.33
C ALA A 110 0.63 15.74 -2.81
N SER A 111 -0.03 14.69 -2.31
CA SER A 111 -0.33 14.52 -0.88
C SER A 111 0.94 14.33 -0.04
N LEU A 112 1.93 13.55 -0.49
CA LEU A 112 3.20 13.32 0.23
C LEU A 112 4.02 14.60 0.46
N ARG A 113 3.83 15.64 -0.36
CA ARG A 113 4.51 16.93 -0.16
C ARG A 113 4.06 17.60 1.14
N THR A 114 2.78 17.50 1.49
CA THR A 114 2.16 18.26 2.57
C THR A 114 1.70 17.40 3.74
N CYS A 115 1.32 16.14 3.51
CA CYS A 115 0.89 15.22 4.55
C CYS A 115 2.09 14.76 5.39
N LYS A 116 2.18 15.21 6.65
CA LYS A 116 3.22 14.81 7.62
C LYS A 116 2.68 13.93 8.75
N ALA A 117 1.38 14.00 8.99
CA ALA A 117 0.67 13.18 9.96
C ALA A 117 -0.82 13.10 9.57
N PHE A 118 -1.47 11.99 9.90
CA PHE A 118 -2.90 11.79 9.72
C PHE A 118 -3.45 10.75 10.68
N THR A 119 -4.76 10.74 10.86
CA THR A 119 -5.50 9.61 11.46
C THR A 119 -6.31 8.91 10.39
N ALA A 120 -6.40 7.59 10.45
CA ALA A 120 -7.14 6.80 9.46
C ALA A 120 -7.89 5.62 10.05
N GLY A 121 -8.95 5.22 9.33
CA GLY A 121 -9.71 4.00 9.56
C GLY A 121 -10.63 4.08 10.78
N PRO A 122 -11.45 3.03 11.00
CA PRO A 122 -12.45 3.00 12.06
C PRO A 122 -11.84 3.07 13.46
N MET A 123 -10.60 2.60 13.62
CA MET A 123 -9.87 2.65 14.88
C MET A 123 -9.10 3.96 15.09
N LYS A 124 -9.16 4.91 14.15
CA LYS A 124 -8.47 6.21 14.20
C LYS A 124 -6.97 6.07 14.51
N VAL A 125 -6.30 5.15 13.82
CA VAL A 125 -4.86 4.93 13.98
C VAL A 125 -4.14 6.21 13.57
N ALA A 126 -3.26 6.72 14.44
CA ALA A 126 -2.48 7.91 14.17
C ALA A 126 -1.15 7.54 13.50
N TYR A 127 -0.84 8.22 12.40
CA TYR A 127 0.41 8.10 11.67
C TYR A 127 1.18 9.41 11.82
N GLN A 128 2.45 9.31 12.19
CA GLN A 128 3.38 10.43 12.28
C GLN A 128 4.64 10.17 11.45
N ASP A 129 5.41 11.23 11.24
CA ASP A 129 6.66 11.23 10.48
C ASP A 129 6.50 10.75 9.02
N VAL A 130 5.34 11.04 8.42
CA VAL A 130 5.02 10.69 7.03
C VAL A 130 6.01 11.42 6.10
N ARG A 131 6.78 10.64 5.36
CA ARG A 131 7.74 11.15 4.37
C ARG A 131 7.84 10.23 3.18
N ALA A 132 8.03 10.84 2.01
CA ALA A 132 8.52 10.14 0.84
C ALA A 132 9.97 9.70 1.11
N THR A 133 10.27 8.46 0.78
CA THR A 133 11.63 7.92 0.76
C THR A 133 12.09 7.78 -0.68
N ASP A 134 13.41 7.73 -0.87
CA ASP A 134 14.01 7.73 -2.20
C ASP A 134 13.50 6.54 -3.03
N GLU A 135 13.31 6.80 -4.32
CA GLU A 135 12.88 5.81 -5.29
C GLU A 135 13.96 4.74 -5.46
N PRO A 136 13.66 3.44 -5.25
CA PRO A 136 14.61 2.39 -5.60
C PRO A 136 14.86 2.44 -7.12
N SER A 137 16.12 2.37 -7.54
CA SER A 137 16.55 2.50 -8.93
C SER A 137 16.13 1.36 -9.89
N LEU A 138 15.20 0.51 -9.45
CA LEU A 138 14.71 -0.67 -10.15
C LEU A 138 13.20 -0.53 -10.46
N GLY A 139 12.88 -0.25 -11.72
CA GLY A 139 11.51 -0.25 -12.26
C GLY A 139 11.11 1.09 -12.89
N GLY A 140 10.46 1.06 -14.06
CA GLY A 140 10.05 2.28 -14.77
C GLY A 140 8.98 3.07 -14.02
N GLU A 141 9.16 4.40 -14.00
CA GLU A 141 8.25 5.44 -13.44
C GLU A 141 7.82 5.24 -11.97
N GLY A 142 8.82 4.97 -11.12
CA GLY A 142 8.98 5.60 -9.81
C GLY A 142 7.84 5.63 -8.79
N LEU A 143 7.89 4.62 -7.92
CA LEU A 143 7.13 4.53 -6.69
C LEU A 143 7.73 5.46 -5.62
N SER A 144 6.93 6.40 -5.14
CA SER A 144 7.21 7.09 -3.88
C SER A 144 7.03 6.09 -2.75
N SER A 145 8.13 5.67 -2.13
CA SER A 145 8.07 4.83 -0.94
C SER A 145 7.64 5.69 0.24
N LEU A 146 6.74 5.18 1.08
CA LEU A 146 6.18 5.90 2.22
C LEU A 146 6.72 5.30 3.52
N SER A 147 7.34 6.14 4.34
CA SER A 147 7.67 5.80 5.72
C SER A 147 6.72 6.54 6.65
N SER A 148 6.05 5.81 7.54
CA SER A 148 5.20 6.38 8.59
C SER A 148 5.27 5.50 9.83
N ARG A 149 5.17 6.10 11.01
CA ARG A 149 5.13 5.37 12.28
C ARG A 149 3.70 5.38 12.82
N PRO A 150 3.04 4.21 12.92
CA PRO A 150 1.77 4.14 13.61
C PRO A 150 2.01 4.35 15.11
N ILE A 151 1.25 5.24 15.72
CA ILE A 151 1.19 5.42 17.17
C ILE A 151 -0.15 4.84 17.62
N CYS A 152 -0.09 3.64 18.20
CA CYS A 152 -1.18 3.18 19.04
C CYS A 152 -1.08 3.93 20.37
N SER A 153 -1.99 4.87 20.64
CA SER A 153 -2.13 5.38 22.01
C SER A 153 -2.55 4.21 22.91
N PRO A 154 -1.77 3.84 23.94
CA PRO A 154 -2.28 2.94 24.96
C PRO A 154 -3.45 3.65 25.63
N GLY A 155 -4.63 3.03 25.58
CA GLY A 155 -5.82 3.53 26.26
C GLY A 155 -5.46 3.84 27.72
N THR A 156 -5.68 5.09 28.13
CA THR A 156 -5.46 5.52 29.49
C THR A 156 -6.52 4.91 30.39
N GLY A 157 -6.34 3.64 30.75
CA GLY A 157 -7.08 2.98 31.83
C GLY A 157 -6.57 3.48 33.17
N ARG A 158 -6.94 4.71 33.56
CA ARG A 158 -6.82 5.16 34.94
C ARG A 158 -8.09 4.71 35.67
N SER A 159 -8.10 3.48 36.20
CA SER A 159 -9.05 3.09 37.23
C SER A 159 -8.52 3.55 38.58
N THR A 160 -9.02 4.69 39.04
CA THR A 160 -9.07 5.02 40.46
C THR A 160 -10.28 4.35 41.06
N THR A 161 -10.08 3.37 41.94
CA THR A 161 -10.94 3.13 43.09
C THR A 161 -10.07 2.56 44.20
#